data_AF-A0ABC8JLX7-F1
#
_entry.id   AF-A0ABC8JLX7-F1
#
_cell.length_a   1.000
_cell.length_b   1.000
_cell.length_c   1.000
_cell.angle_alpha   90.00
_cell.angle_beta   90.00
_cell.angle_gamma   90.00
#
_symmetry.space_group_name_H-M   'P 1'
#
loop_
_entity.id
_entity.type
_entity.pdbx_description
1 polymer ?
#
loop_
_entity_poly.entity_id
_entity_poly.type
_entity_poly.pdbx_seq_one_letter_code
_entity_poly.pdbx_strand_id
1 'polypeptide(L)'
;MGEVVIIIDETKSSKLRISRCRICHEEEAESFFEVPCACSGTVKFAHRDCIQRWCNEKGNTTCEICLQVYRHGYTAIPKPSKMIEEEEVTIREGGGRRRRRLVSITESDFTQTNSVATFFRSLTFTVSYLSFSVFFLNHLVLKVFLVFYQNFWVERK
;
A
#
# COMPACT_ATOMS: atom_id res chain seq x y z
N MET A 1 -47.48 -2.14 -19.31
CA MET A 1 -46.20 -2.49 -18.67
C MET A 1 -45.16 -2.43 -19.78
N GLY A 2 -44.55 -1.25 -19.96
CA GLY A 2 -43.60 -1.02 -21.03
C GLY A 2 -42.25 -1.63 -20.67
N GLU A 3 -41.73 -2.46 -21.55
CA GLU A 3 -40.41 -3.07 -21.44
C GLU A 3 -39.36 -2.00 -21.69
N VAL A 4 -38.57 -1.68 -20.66
CA VAL A 4 -37.39 -0.82 -20.81
C VAL A 4 -36.30 -1.66 -21.46
N VAL A 5 -36.26 -1.62 -22.79
CA VAL A 5 -35.16 -2.19 -23.56
C VAL A 5 -33.95 -1.29 -23.33
N ILE A 6 -33.02 -1.73 -22.49
CA ILE A 6 -31.70 -1.09 -22.39
C ILE A 6 -30.95 -1.49 -23.67
N ILE A 7 -30.94 -0.58 -24.65
CA ILE A 7 -30.10 -0.71 -25.84
C ILE A 7 -28.66 -0.50 -25.39
N ILE A 8 -27.97 -1.59 -25.06
CA ILE A 8 -26.53 -1.58 -24.88
C ILE A 8 -25.94 -1.60 -26.28
N ASP A 9 -25.54 -0.43 -26.78
CA ASP A 9 -24.92 -0.25 -28.09
C ASP A 9 -23.58 -1.01 -28.14
N GLU A 10 -23.55 -2.12 -28.87
CA GLU A 10 -22.42 -3.06 -28.95
C GLU A 10 -21.19 -2.51 -29.73
N THR A 11 -21.23 -1.23 -30.17
CA THR A 11 -20.21 -0.64 -31.05
C THR A 11 -19.08 0.11 -30.35
N LYS A 12 -19.01 0.12 -29.00
CA LYS A 12 -17.86 0.65 -28.22
C LYS A 12 -17.13 -0.39 -27.38
N SER A 13 -17.14 -1.64 -27.85
CA SER A 13 -16.42 -2.78 -27.27
C SER A 13 -14.91 -2.71 -27.53
N SER A 14 -14.27 -1.64 -27.10
CA SER A 14 -12.81 -1.56 -26.95
C SER A 14 -12.50 -1.32 -25.48
N LYS A 15 -12.71 -2.35 -24.65
CA LYS A 15 -12.28 -2.47 -23.24
C LYS A 15 -12.45 -1.19 -22.42
N LEU A 16 -13.65 -0.91 -21.93
CA LEU A 16 -13.80 -0.02 -20.77
C LEU A 16 -13.03 -0.66 -19.60
N ARG A 17 -11.90 -0.07 -19.24
CA ARG A 17 -11.13 -0.51 -18.08
C ARG A 17 -11.85 -0.04 -16.83
N ILE A 18 -12.27 -0.98 -16.00
CA ILE A 18 -12.87 -0.73 -14.70
C ILE A 18 -11.77 -0.74 -13.66
N SER A 19 -11.77 0.25 -12.79
CA SER A 19 -10.86 0.36 -11.65
C SER A 19 -11.65 0.64 -10.38
N ARG A 20 -11.01 0.47 -9.22
CA ARG A 20 -11.61 0.73 -7.91
C ARG A 20 -10.94 1.92 -7.25
N CYS A 21 -11.72 2.86 -6.71
CA CYS A 21 -11.20 3.95 -5.89
C CYS A 21 -10.55 3.40 -4.62
N ARG A 22 -9.30 3.80 -4.32
CA ARG A 22 -8.61 3.33 -3.10
C ARG A 22 -9.16 3.87 -1.77
N ILE A 23 -10.08 4.83 -1.82
CA ILE A 23 -10.61 5.56 -0.65
C ILE A 23 -12.04 5.12 -0.34
N CYS A 24 -12.97 5.21 -1.29
CA CYS A 24 -14.36 4.78 -1.09
C CYS A 24 -14.64 3.34 -1.51
N HIS A 25 -13.69 2.68 -2.18
CA HIS A 25 -13.82 1.29 -2.66
C HIS A 25 -14.88 1.05 -3.73
N GLU A 26 -15.41 2.09 -4.36
CA GLU A 26 -16.35 2.00 -5.49
C GLU A 26 -15.65 1.72 -6.82
N GLU A 27 -16.32 0.98 -7.70
CA GLU A 27 -15.80 0.55 -9.02
C GLU A 27 -16.48 1.31 -10.15
N GLU A 28 -15.67 1.95 -11.00
CA GLU A 28 -16.12 2.76 -12.13
C GLU A 28 -15.14 2.65 -13.30
N ALA A 29 -15.48 3.26 -14.44
CA ALA A 29 -14.56 3.36 -15.56
C ALA A 29 -13.33 4.21 -15.18
N GLU A 30 -12.15 3.86 -15.70
CA GLU A 30 -10.88 4.59 -15.45
C GLU A 30 -10.97 6.10 -15.75
N SER A 31 -11.93 6.55 -16.57
CA SER A 31 -12.19 7.96 -16.86
C SER A 31 -12.70 8.77 -15.68
N PHE A 32 -13.27 8.14 -14.65
CA PHE A 32 -13.79 8.82 -13.45
C PHE A 32 -12.74 8.97 -12.34
N PHE A 33 -11.56 8.36 -12.50
CA PHE A 33 -10.49 8.40 -11.50
C PHE A 33 -9.35 9.32 -11.92
N GLU A 34 -8.68 9.89 -10.92
CA GLU A 34 -7.40 10.58 -11.08
C GLU A 34 -6.24 9.74 -10.55
N VAL A 35 -5.04 10.06 -11.06
CA VAL A 35 -3.77 9.54 -10.55
C VAL A 35 -2.94 10.71 -10.02
N PRO A 36 -3.19 11.15 -8.78
CA PRO A 36 -2.63 12.40 -8.25
C PRO A 36 -1.17 12.26 -7.80
N CYS A 37 -0.61 11.04 -7.74
CA CYS A 37 0.74 10.79 -7.21
C CYS A 37 1.43 9.64 -7.98
N ALA A 38 2.66 9.30 -7.59
CA ALA A 38 3.47 8.27 -8.23
C ALA A 38 3.14 6.82 -7.81
N CYS A 39 2.02 6.60 -7.11
CA CYS A 39 1.59 5.24 -6.75
C CYS A 39 1.34 4.41 -8.01
N SER A 40 1.54 3.09 -7.90
CA SER A 40 1.41 2.14 -9.01
C SER A 40 0.35 1.07 -8.69
N GLY A 41 0.01 0.26 -9.69
CA GLY A 41 -1.03 -0.77 -9.54
C GLY A 41 -2.44 -0.18 -9.36
N THR A 42 -3.26 -0.82 -8.54
CA THR A 42 -4.65 -0.43 -8.26
C THR A 42 -4.75 0.77 -7.31
N VAL A 43 -3.78 0.96 -6.43
CA VAL A 43 -3.75 2.05 -5.43
C VAL A 43 -3.40 3.42 -6.03
N LYS A 44 -3.23 3.52 -7.34
CA LYS A 44 -3.00 4.80 -8.01
C LYS A 44 -4.31 5.55 -8.31
N PHE A 45 -5.43 4.84 -8.38
CA PHE A 45 -6.72 5.38 -8.77
C PHE A 45 -7.56 5.83 -7.56
N ALA A 46 -8.06 7.06 -7.61
CA ALA A 46 -9.03 7.59 -6.65
C ALA A 46 -9.89 8.67 -7.31
N HIS A 47 -11.12 8.85 -6.85
CA HIS A 47 -11.92 9.99 -7.27
C HIS A 47 -11.30 11.30 -6.77
N ARG A 48 -11.44 12.36 -7.57
CA ARG A 48 -11.00 13.71 -7.21
C ARG A 48 -11.55 14.17 -5.86
N ASP A 49 -12.85 13.96 -5.63
CA ASP A 49 -13.52 14.35 -4.39
C ASP A 49 -13.04 13.53 -3.19
N CYS A 50 -12.75 12.24 -3.40
CA CYS A 50 -12.19 11.38 -2.37
C CYS A 50 -10.79 11.85 -1.94
N ILE A 51 -9.94 12.23 -2.90
CA ILE A 51 -8.59 12.77 -2.61
C ILE A 51 -8.70 14.09 -1.83
N GLN A 52 -9.59 14.99 -2.25
CA GLN A 52 -9.78 16.27 -1.58
C GLN A 52 -10.31 16.10 -0.14
N ARG A 53 -11.28 15.20 0.08
CA ARG A 53 -11.75 14.85 1.43
C ARG A 53 -10.62 14.31 2.29
N TRP A 54 -9.78 13.43 1.73
CA TRP A 54 -8.62 12.90 2.42
C TRP A 54 -7.61 13.99 2.83
N CYS A 55 -7.30 14.93 1.93
CA CYS A 55 -6.44 16.07 2.23
C CYS A 55 -6.99 16.95 3.37
N ASN A 56 -8.30 17.18 3.38
CA ASN A 56 -8.97 17.95 4.43
C ASN A 56 -8.96 17.22 5.78
N GLU A 57 -9.13 15.90 5.77
CA GLU A 57 -9.11 15.10 6.98
C GLU A 57 -7.70 15.01 7.57
N LYS A 58 -6.69 14.81 6.72
CA LYS A 58 -5.29 14.72 7.12
C LYS A 58 -4.64 16.07 7.43
N GLY A 59 -5.11 17.15 6.81
CA GLY A 59 -4.52 18.48 6.92
C GLY A 59 -3.23 18.65 6.13
N ASN A 60 -2.98 17.80 5.11
CA ASN A 60 -1.86 17.99 4.19
C ASN A 60 -2.19 17.48 2.77
N THR A 61 -1.34 17.84 1.81
CA THR A 61 -1.48 17.48 0.38
C THR A 61 -0.47 16.42 -0.04
N THR A 62 0.06 15.64 0.91
CA THR A 62 1.08 14.61 0.66
C THR A 62 0.48 13.22 0.66
N CYS A 63 0.72 12.44 -0.39
CA CYS A 63 0.33 11.04 -0.42
C CYS A 63 1.05 10.25 0.68
N GLU A 64 0.34 9.43 1.42
CA GLU A 64 0.91 8.67 2.53
C GLU A 64 1.56 7.35 2.15
N ILE A 65 1.31 6.89 0.94
CA ILE A 65 1.85 5.63 0.42
C ILE A 65 3.23 5.89 -0.20
N CYS A 66 3.30 6.86 -1.13
CA CYS A 66 4.54 7.18 -1.85
C CYS A 66 5.25 8.44 -1.33
N LEU A 67 4.70 9.13 -0.33
CA LEU A 67 5.28 10.34 0.30
C LEU A 67 5.54 11.51 -0.68
N GLN A 68 4.89 11.50 -1.84
CA GLN A 68 4.97 12.57 -2.83
C GLN A 68 3.76 13.51 -2.70
N VAL A 69 3.98 14.79 -2.96
CA VAL A 69 2.91 15.79 -3.01
C VAL A 69 1.95 15.45 -4.15
N TYR A 70 0.65 15.56 -3.92
CA TYR A 70 -0.33 15.38 -4.98
C TYR A 70 -0.13 16.43 -6.09
N ARG A 71 -0.39 16.04 -7.35
CA ARG A 71 -0.44 16.96 -8.49
C ARG A 71 -1.42 18.10 -8.21
N HIS A 72 -1.17 19.26 -8.80
CA HIS A 72 -1.87 20.53 -8.54
C HIS A 72 -3.40 20.42 -8.42
N GLY A 73 -3.99 21.28 -7.57
CA GLY A 73 -5.45 21.42 -7.46
C GLY A 73 -6.07 20.80 -6.20
N TYR A 74 -5.25 20.26 -5.30
CA TYR A 74 -5.69 19.83 -3.97
C TYR A 74 -5.25 20.84 -2.92
N THR A 75 -6.16 21.17 -2.00
CA THR A 75 -5.88 22.03 -0.85
C THR A 75 -6.02 21.22 0.43
N ALA A 76 -5.34 21.67 1.49
CA ALA A 76 -5.59 21.14 2.83
C ALA A 76 -5.71 22.32 3.78
N ILE A 77 -6.75 22.32 4.60
CA ILE A 77 -6.87 23.27 5.70
C ILE A 77 -6.01 22.71 6.83
N PRO A 78 -4.96 23.41 7.28
CA PRO A 78 -4.22 22.99 8.47
C PRO A 78 -5.21 22.96 9.62
N LYS A 79 -5.45 21.79 10.22
CA LYS A 79 -6.24 21.73 11.45
C LYS A 79 -5.44 22.48 12.51
N PRO A 80 -5.98 23.55 13.12
CA PRO A 80 -5.34 24.15 14.27
C PRO A 80 -5.17 23.03 15.30
N SER A 81 -3.93 22.79 15.72
CA SER A 81 -3.63 21.84 16.78
C SER A 81 -4.43 22.26 18.01
N LYS A 82 -5.57 21.63 18.23
CA LYS A 82 -6.20 21.66 19.54
C LYS A 82 -5.20 20.96 20.45
N MET A 83 -4.43 21.76 21.19
CA MET A 83 -3.82 21.32 22.42
C MET A 83 -4.96 20.68 23.21
N ILE A 84 -4.78 19.43 23.58
CA ILE A 84 -5.77 18.66 24.31
C ILE A 84 -6.06 19.45 25.60
N GLU A 85 -7.25 20.04 25.71
CA GLU A 85 -7.84 20.33 27.02
C GLU A 85 -8.18 18.95 27.59
N GLU A 86 -7.27 18.44 28.41
CA GLU A 86 -7.53 17.29 29.27
C GLU A 86 -8.64 17.72 30.23
N GLU A 87 -9.89 17.34 29.93
CA GLU A 87 -10.94 17.36 30.93
C GLU A 87 -10.55 16.33 31.99
N GLU A 88 -9.97 16.84 33.07
CA GLU A 88 -9.43 16.11 34.20
C GLU A 88 -10.54 15.31 34.88
N VAL A 89 -10.63 14.02 34.58
CA VAL A 89 -11.40 13.08 35.42
C VAL A 89 -10.59 12.83 36.69
N THR A 90 -10.84 13.64 37.72
CA THR A 90 -10.22 13.50 39.05
C THR A 90 -10.73 12.24 39.74
N ILE A 91 -9.92 11.17 39.80
CA ILE A 91 -10.11 10.10 40.78
C ILE A 91 -9.29 10.46 42.03
N ARG A 92 -9.98 10.57 43.16
CA ARG A 92 -9.47 11.10 44.42
C ARG A 92 -8.63 10.07 45.20
N GLU A 93 -7.34 10.42 45.32
CA GLU A 93 -6.33 10.17 46.37
C GLU A 93 -5.95 8.77 46.89
N GLY A 94 -4.63 8.52 46.86
CA GLY A 94 -3.96 7.47 47.62
C GLY A 94 -2.43 7.45 47.44
N GLY A 95 -1.73 8.49 47.91
CA GLY A 95 -0.33 8.45 48.39
C GLY A 95 0.82 8.02 47.45
N GLY A 96 1.67 8.96 47.05
CA GLY A 96 3.05 8.65 46.62
C GLY A 96 3.63 9.61 45.58
N ARG A 97 4.65 10.38 45.96
CA ARG A 97 5.41 11.30 45.10
C ARG A 97 5.84 10.63 43.77
N ARG A 98 5.18 10.98 42.66
CA ARG A 98 5.70 10.74 41.31
C ARG A 98 6.14 12.08 40.70
N ARG A 99 7.45 12.31 40.75
CA ARG A 99 8.15 13.36 40.01
C ARG A 99 7.85 13.11 38.52
N ARG A 100 6.93 13.88 37.93
CA ARG A 100 6.58 13.81 36.51
C ARG A 100 7.83 14.25 35.73
N ARG A 101 8.63 13.28 35.28
CA ARG A 101 9.75 13.53 34.38
C ARG A 101 9.14 14.00 33.07
N LEU A 102 9.33 15.26 32.73
CA LEU A 102 9.18 15.75 31.37
C LEU A 102 10.13 14.92 30.51
N VAL A 103 9.59 13.88 29.86
CA VAL A 103 10.32 13.21 28.78
C VAL A 103 10.02 14.03 27.55
N SER A 104 10.95 14.93 27.22
CA SER A 104 11.17 15.28 25.83
C SER A 104 11.35 13.96 25.09
N ILE A 105 10.44 13.63 24.19
CA ILE A 105 10.69 12.59 23.19
C ILE A 105 11.78 13.19 22.29
N THR A 106 13.03 13.04 22.72
CA THR A 106 14.17 13.09 21.81
C THR A 106 13.99 11.96 20.80
N GLU A 107 14.53 12.15 19.61
CA GLU A 107 14.44 11.33 18.38
C GLU A 107 14.84 9.84 18.52
N SER A 108 14.87 9.27 19.71
CA SER A 108 15.40 7.93 20.03
C SER A 108 14.43 6.77 19.83
N ASP A 109 13.11 6.98 19.68
CA ASP A 109 12.16 5.86 19.44
C ASP A 109 11.91 5.56 17.96
N PHE A 110 12.45 6.37 17.03
CA PHE A 110 12.33 6.10 15.59
C PHE A 110 13.34 5.07 15.07
N THR A 111 14.37 4.69 15.84
CA THR A 111 15.43 3.79 15.33
C THR A 111 15.24 2.31 15.68
N GLN A 112 14.49 1.98 16.75
CA GLN A 112 14.38 0.59 17.20
C GLN A 112 13.35 -0.24 16.41
N THR A 113 12.25 0.37 15.96
CA THR A 113 11.23 -0.31 15.13
C THR A 113 11.69 -0.46 13.67
N ASN A 114 12.48 0.49 13.18
CA ASN A 114 13.10 0.42 11.85
C ASN A 114 14.22 -0.63 11.78
N SER A 115 15.01 -0.81 12.84
CA SER A 115 16.07 -1.85 12.88
C SER A 115 15.49 -3.26 12.77
N VAL A 116 14.47 -3.59 13.57
CA VAL A 116 13.84 -4.92 13.55
C VAL A 116 13.06 -5.15 12.24
N ALA A 117 12.32 -4.15 11.75
CA ALA A 117 11.57 -4.26 10.49
C ALA A 117 12.47 -4.34 9.24
N THR A 118 13.62 -3.66 9.22
CA THR A 118 14.62 -3.77 8.14
C THR A 118 15.35 -5.12 8.21
N PHE A 119 15.60 -5.65 9.42
CA PHE A 119 16.16 -6.99 9.60
C PHE A 119 15.22 -8.07 9.07
N PHE A 120 13.92 -8.00 9.40
CA PHE A 120 12.92 -8.94 8.89
C PHE A 120 12.72 -8.81 7.38
N ARG A 121 12.74 -7.59 6.82
CA ARG A 121 12.69 -7.38 5.36
C ARG A 121 13.91 -7.98 4.67
N SER A 122 15.11 -7.75 5.20
CA SER A 122 16.34 -8.33 4.65
C SER A 122 16.31 -9.85 4.67
N LEU A 123 15.87 -10.44 5.79
CA LEU A 123 15.79 -11.90 5.95
C LEU A 123 14.74 -12.55 5.03
N THR A 124 13.59 -11.90 4.80
CA THR A 124 12.59 -12.44 3.86
C THR A 124 13.06 -12.35 2.42
N PHE A 125 13.74 -11.27 2.02
CA PHE A 125 14.34 -11.18 0.68
C PHE A 125 15.46 -12.21 0.47
N THR A 126 16.34 -12.42 1.46
CA THR A 126 17.40 -13.43 1.34
C THR A 126 16.85 -14.86 1.32
N VAL A 127 15.89 -15.20 2.18
CA VAL A 127 15.24 -16.52 2.18
C VAL A 127 14.50 -16.78 0.87
N SER A 128 13.79 -15.76 0.33
CA SER A 128 13.09 -15.89 -0.96
C SER A 128 14.07 -16.11 -2.11
N TYR A 129 15.18 -15.37 -2.14
CA TYR A 129 16.22 -15.52 -3.17
C TYR A 129 16.91 -16.88 -3.09
N LEU A 130 17.27 -17.34 -1.89
CA LEU A 130 17.88 -18.66 -1.69
C LEU A 130 16.95 -19.79 -2.08
N SER A 131 15.67 -19.69 -1.71
CA SER A 131 14.64 -20.67 -2.11
C SER A 131 14.52 -20.73 -3.64
N PHE A 132 14.37 -19.59 -4.30
CA PHE A 132 14.29 -19.51 -5.76
C PHE A 132 15.55 -20.07 -6.43
N SER A 133 16.74 -19.70 -5.95
CA SER A 133 18.01 -20.22 -6.49
C SER A 133 18.10 -21.75 -6.38
N VAL A 134 17.67 -22.33 -5.25
CA VAL A 134 17.67 -23.78 -5.05
C VAL A 134 16.66 -24.45 -5.99
N PHE A 135 15.44 -23.91 -6.14
CA PHE A 135 14.45 -24.45 -7.08
C PHE A 135 14.96 -24.41 -8.53
N PHE A 136 15.57 -23.31 -8.95
CA PHE A 136 16.11 -23.16 -10.30
C PHE A 136 17.29 -24.07 -10.57
N LEU A 137 18.22 -24.21 -9.62
CA LEU A 137 19.35 -25.14 -9.74
C LEU A 137 18.87 -26.60 -9.77
N ASN A 138 17.94 -27.00 -8.90
CA ASN A 138 17.36 -28.35 -8.93
C ASN A 138 16.64 -28.63 -10.24
N HIS A 139 15.87 -27.67 -10.76
CA HIS A 139 15.17 -27.81 -12.04
C HIS A 139 16.14 -27.86 -13.23
N LEU A 140 17.22 -27.07 -13.21
CA LEU A 140 18.27 -27.11 -14.23
C LEU A 140 19.01 -28.45 -14.19
N VAL A 141 19.36 -28.95 -13.01
CA VAL A 141 19.98 -30.27 -12.81
C VAL A 141 19.05 -31.36 -13.32
N LEU A 142 17.76 -31.35 -12.97
CA LEU A 142 16.78 -32.31 -13.50
C LEU A 142 16.69 -32.25 -15.03
N LYS A 143 16.71 -31.07 -15.64
CA LYS A 143 16.74 -30.93 -17.10
C LYS A 143 18.02 -31.47 -17.70
N VAL A 144 19.18 -31.20 -17.11
CA VAL A 144 20.47 -31.75 -17.57
C VAL A 144 20.48 -33.26 -17.41
N PHE A 145 19.96 -33.81 -16.31
CA PHE A 145 19.83 -35.25 -16.09
C PHE A 145 18.84 -35.89 -17.06
N LEU A 146 17.71 -35.26 -17.36
CA LEU A 146 16.74 -35.77 -18.33
C LEU A 146 17.30 -35.71 -19.76
N VAL A 147 18.00 -34.64 -20.10
CA VAL A 147 18.73 -34.51 -21.37
C VAL A 147 19.81 -35.58 -21.44
N PHE A 148 20.59 -35.78 -20.38
CA PHE A 148 21.61 -36.82 -20.32
C PHE A 148 20.99 -38.22 -20.39
N TYR A 149 19.86 -38.46 -19.74
CA TYR A 149 19.12 -39.73 -19.78
C TYR A 149 18.51 -39.99 -21.16
N GLN A 150 17.93 -38.97 -21.81
CA GLN A 150 17.44 -39.06 -23.18
C GLN A 150 18.58 -39.31 -24.17
N ASN A 151 19.71 -38.61 -24.04
CA ASN A 151 20.89 -38.84 -24.88
C ASN A 151 21.51 -40.22 -24.62
N PHE A 152 21.62 -40.66 -23.36
CA PHE A 152 22.15 -41.98 -22.99
C PHE A 152 21.27 -43.15 -23.45
N TRP A 153 19.95 -42.95 -23.54
CA TRP A 153 19.03 -43.95 -24.11
C TRP A 153 19.11 -44.03 -25.64
N VAL A 154 19.46 -42.92 -26.31
CA VAL A 154 19.71 -42.90 -27.76
C VAL A 154 21.03 -43.57 -28.11
N GLU A 155 22.08 -43.41 -27.32
CA GLU A 155 23.41 -44.01 -27.58
C GLU A 155 23.49 -45.54 -27.31
N ARG A 156 22.45 -46.16 -26.74
CA ARG A 156 22.39 -47.60 -26.41
C ARG A 156 21.46 -48.42 -27.30
N LYS A 157 21.01 -47.88 -28.43
CA LYS A 157 20.16 -48.57 -29.41
C LYS A 157 20.80 -48.53 -30.79
#